data_AF-Q984E0-F1
#
_entry.id   AF-Q984E0-F1
#
_cell.length_a   1.000
_cell.length_b   1.000
_cell.length_c   1.000
_cell.angle_alpha   90.00
_cell.angle_beta   90.00
_cell.angle_gamma   90.00
#
_symmetry.space_group_name_H-M   'P 1'
#
loop_
_entity.id
_entity.type
_entity.pdbx_description
1 polymer ?
#
loop_
_entity_poly.entity_id
_entity_poly.type
_entity_poly.pdbx_seq_one_letter_code
_entity_poly.pdbx_strand_id
1 'polypeptide(L)'
;MRDMGSDDPPIERRAHPRTAVLKDGVIIAEGVTINCSVRNQHTHGAELRVDPGVDIPDRFVLHIHADDTRYRAVVRWRKNERLGVQIY
;
A
#
# COMPACT_ATOMS: atom_id res chain seq x y z
N MET A 1 15.59 -32.68 29.79
CA MET A 1 14.84 -31.54 30.35
C MET A 1 15.57 -30.26 29.97
N ARG A 2 15.12 -29.59 28.90
CA ARG A 2 15.39 -28.19 28.56
C ARG A 2 14.47 -27.89 27.37
N ASP A 3 13.44 -27.11 27.64
CA ASP A 3 12.41 -26.68 26.70
C ASP A 3 13.02 -26.04 25.46
N MET A 4 12.75 -26.62 24.28
CA MET A 4 12.96 -25.99 22.98
C MET A 4 11.81 -25.01 22.78
N GLY A 5 12.05 -23.74 23.15
CA GLY A 5 11.18 -22.63 22.79
C GLY A 5 10.96 -22.62 21.29
N SER A 6 9.70 -22.65 20.89
CA SER A 6 9.20 -22.59 19.53
C SER A 6 9.78 -21.39 18.77
N ASP A 7 10.73 -21.67 17.87
CA ASP A 7 11.08 -20.81 16.74
C ASP A 7 9.94 -20.92 15.72
N ASP A 8 8.80 -20.30 16.03
CA ASP A 8 7.77 -20.10 15.02
C ASP A 8 8.33 -19.08 14.01
N PRO A 9 8.62 -19.48 12.75
CA PRO A 9 8.98 -18.50 11.74
C PRO A 9 7.79 -17.54 11.61
N PRO A 10 8.01 -16.23 11.44
CA PRO A 10 6.92 -15.29 11.28
C PRO A 10 6.05 -15.77 10.12
N ILE A 11 4.83 -16.24 10.45
CA ILE A 11 3.87 -16.81 9.51
C ILE A 11 3.84 -15.88 8.29
N GLU A 12 4.30 -16.39 7.15
CA GLU A 12 4.31 -15.66 5.90
C GLU A 12 2.85 -15.50 5.45
N ARG A 13 2.17 -14.46 5.98
CA ARG A 13 0.78 -14.12 5.64
C ARG A 13 0.64 -13.52 4.24
N ARG A 14 1.48 -13.94 3.28
CA ARG A 14 1.71 -13.17 2.04
C ARG A 14 1.51 -14.05 0.81
N ALA A 15 0.25 -14.33 0.51
CA ALA A 15 -0.22 -15.23 -0.54
C ALA A 15 -0.01 -14.74 -1.99
N HIS A 16 0.68 -13.62 -2.25
CA HIS A 16 0.84 -13.11 -3.62
C HIS A 16 2.24 -12.56 -3.91
N PRO A 17 2.93 -13.07 -4.95
CA PRO A 17 4.19 -12.51 -5.42
C PRO A 17 3.96 -11.08 -5.92
N ARG A 18 4.86 -10.21 -5.47
CA ARG A 18 4.75 -8.76 -5.53
C ARG A 18 5.56 -8.26 -6.73
N THR A 19 4.95 -8.05 -7.90
CA THR A 19 5.63 -7.41 -9.04
C THR A 19 5.98 -5.96 -8.67
N ALA A 20 7.28 -5.62 -8.66
CA ALA A 20 7.73 -4.25 -8.37
C ALA A 20 7.37 -3.35 -9.56
N VAL A 21 6.17 -2.78 -9.52
CA VAL A 21 5.75 -1.78 -10.51
C VAL A 21 6.03 -0.41 -9.91
N LEU A 22 6.82 0.40 -10.61
CA LEU A 22 6.94 1.83 -10.36
C LEU A 22 5.89 2.50 -11.25
N LYS A 23 4.72 2.79 -10.72
CA LYS A 23 3.70 3.57 -11.43
C LYS A 23 3.49 4.90 -10.72
N ASP A 24 3.37 5.98 -11.48
CA ASP A 24 2.88 7.23 -10.94
C ASP A 24 1.37 7.15 -10.72
N GLY A 25 0.93 7.70 -9.61
CA GLY A 25 -0.47 7.74 -9.25
C GLY A 25 -0.80 8.92 -8.34
N VAL A 26 -2.09 9.07 -8.11
CA VAL A 26 -2.64 10.20 -7.37
C VAL A 26 -3.67 9.69 -6.38
N ILE A 27 -3.55 10.14 -5.14
CA ILE A 27 -4.51 9.95 -4.07
C ILE A 27 -5.51 11.11 -4.15
N ILE A 28 -6.79 10.79 -4.29
CA ILE A 28 -7.89 11.75 -4.37
C ILE A 28 -8.79 11.55 -3.16
N ALA A 29 -8.93 12.58 -2.32
CA ALA A 29 -9.78 12.57 -1.13
C ALA A 29 -10.27 13.99 -0.81
N GLU A 30 -11.53 14.17 -0.44
CA GLU A 30 -12.10 15.42 0.11
C GLU A 30 -11.55 16.74 -0.51
N GLY A 31 -11.54 16.83 -1.84
CA GLY A 31 -11.09 18.03 -2.54
C GLY A 31 -9.56 18.23 -2.60
N VAL A 32 -8.78 17.33 -2.01
CA VAL A 32 -7.33 17.29 -2.12
C VAL A 32 -6.86 16.17 -3.05
N THR A 33 -5.71 16.44 -3.67
CA THR A 33 -5.06 15.59 -4.65
C THR A 33 -3.59 15.49 -4.27
N ILE A 34 -3.10 14.29 -4.02
CA ILE A 34 -1.76 14.05 -3.47
C ILE A 34 -1.01 13.09 -4.39
N ASN A 35 0.17 13.49 -4.84
CA ASN A 35 1.01 12.64 -5.68
C ASN A 35 1.54 11.44 -4.89
N CYS A 36 1.59 10.28 -5.54
CA CYS A 36 2.19 9.08 -4.97
C CYS A 36 2.85 8.23 -6.05
N SER A 37 3.76 7.37 -5.63
CA SER A 37 4.29 6.30 -6.46
C SER A 37 3.80 4.96 -5.93
N VAL A 38 3.16 4.18 -6.80
CA VAL A 38 2.88 2.77 -6.54
C VAL A 38 4.23 2.06 -6.62
N ARG A 39 4.61 1.34 -5.56
CA ARG A 39 5.85 0.54 -5.47
C ARG A 39 5.59 -0.94 -5.64
N ASN A 40 4.36 -1.34 -5.35
CA ASN A 40 3.87 -2.68 -5.59
C ASN A 40 2.35 -2.68 -5.75
N GLN A 41 1.82 -3.58 -6.56
CA GLN A 41 0.40 -3.77 -6.76
C GLN A 41 0.08 -5.25 -6.95
N HIS A 42 -0.93 -5.73 -6.26
CA HIS A 42 -1.56 -7.03 -6.48
C HIS A 42 -3.09 -6.88 -6.43
N THR A 43 -3.82 -7.96 -6.71
CA THR A 43 -5.30 -7.94 -6.86
C THR A 43 -6.07 -7.28 -5.72
N HIS A 44 -5.52 -7.29 -4.50
CA HIS A 44 -6.20 -6.84 -3.29
C HIS A 44 -5.48 -5.71 -2.55
N GLY A 45 -4.35 -5.23 -3.07
CA GLY A 45 -3.62 -4.19 -2.36
C GLY A 45 -2.47 -3.60 -3.14
N ALA A 46 -1.98 -2.49 -2.60
CA ALA A 46 -0.83 -1.79 -3.13
C ALA A 46 0.02 -1.25 -1.99
N GLU A 47 1.29 -1.05 -2.31
CA GLU A 47 2.18 -0.25 -1.48
C GLU A 47 2.44 1.07 -2.21
N LEU A 48 2.15 2.17 -1.54
CA LEU A 48 2.36 3.52 -2.05
C LEU A 48 3.51 4.19 -1.30
N ARG A 49 4.22 5.07 -1.99
CA ARG A 49 5.14 6.04 -1.40
C ARG A 49 4.66 7.45 -1.72
N VAL A 50 4.57 8.29 -0.71
CA VAL A 50 4.15 9.71 -0.81
C VAL A 50 5.32 10.62 -0.46
N ASP A 51 5.13 11.92 -0.60
CA ASP A 51 6.08 12.91 -0.11
C ASP A 51 6.07 12.96 1.43
N PRO A 52 7.21 13.25 2.07
CA PRO A 52 7.30 13.35 3.53
C PRO A 52 6.42 14.49 4.06
N GLY A 53 5.81 14.27 5.22
CA GLY A 53 4.99 15.28 5.91
C GLY A 53 3.58 15.49 5.35
N VAL A 54 3.14 14.65 4.41
CA VAL A 54 1.78 14.70 3.88
C VAL A 54 0.82 13.86 4.73
N ASP A 55 -0.28 14.46 5.15
CA ASP A 55 -1.37 13.75 5.81
C ASP A 55 -2.26 13.03 4.79
N ILE A 56 -2.28 11.69 4.87
CA ILE A 56 -3.07 10.84 3.98
C ILE A 56 -4.32 10.32 4.72
N PRO A 57 -5.53 10.64 4.22
CA PRO A 57 -6.78 10.09 4.76
C PRO A 57 -6.78 8.56 4.76
N ASP A 58 -7.52 7.95 5.70
CA ASP A 58 -7.62 6.48 5.78
C ASP A 58 -8.37 5.86 4.61
N ARG A 59 -9.23 6.63 3.93
CA ARG A 59 -10.00 6.20 2.75
C ARG A 59 -9.86 7.22 1.65
N PHE A 60 -9.58 6.75 0.44
CA PHE A 60 -9.38 7.62 -0.73
C PHE A 60 -9.59 6.85 -2.03
N VAL A 61 -9.59 7.57 -3.14
CA VAL A 61 -9.49 6.98 -4.48
C VAL A 61 -8.03 7.05 -4.92
N LEU A 62 -7.45 5.91 -5.29
CA LEU A 62 -6.14 5.83 -5.93
C LEU A 62 -6.34 5.81 -7.44
N HIS A 63 -5.88 6.83 -8.14
CA HIS A 63 -5.81 6.86 -9.60
C HIS A 63 -4.39 6.50 -10.05
N ILE A 64 -4.26 5.47 -10.87
CA ILE A 64 -2.99 5.04 -11.45
C ILE A 64 -2.94 5.53 -12.90
N HIS A 65 -1.95 6.34 -13.25
CA HIS A 65 -1.90 6.97 -14.58
C HIS A 65 -1.57 5.98 -15.70
N ALA A 66 -0.73 4.97 -15.42
CA ALA A 66 -0.24 4.04 -16.43
C ALA A 66 -1.35 3.22 -17.11
N ASP A 67 -2.44 2.96 -16.41
CA ASP A 67 -3.58 2.17 -16.86
C ASP A 67 -4.92 2.94 -16.78
N ASP A 68 -4.86 4.25 -16.51
CA ASP A 68 -6.00 5.13 -16.24
C ASP A 68 -7.04 4.53 -15.28
N THR A 69 -6.59 3.70 -14.33
CA THR A 69 -7.50 2.94 -13.45
C THR A 69 -7.64 3.61 -12.10
N ARG A 70 -8.87 3.55 -11.55
CA ARG A 70 -9.19 4.10 -10.24
C ARG A 70 -9.63 3.00 -9.29
N TYR A 71 -9.06 2.98 -8.10
CA TYR A 71 -9.37 2.03 -7.04
C TYR A 71 -9.87 2.76 -5.81
N ARG A 72 -10.88 2.22 -5.13
CA ARG A 72 -11.15 2.66 -3.76
C ARG A 72 -10.10 2.02 -2.86
N ALA A 73 -9.45 2.82 -2.02
CA ALA A 73 -8.36 2.37 -1.19
C ALA A 73 -8.63 2.65 0.29
N VAL A 74 -8.21 1.73 1.15
CA VAL A 74 -8.20 1.90 2.61
C VAL A 74 -6.81 1.62 3.14
N VAL A 75 -6.26 2.53 3.93
CA VAL A 75 -4.94 2.34 4.54
C VAL A 75 -5.00 1.24 5.60
N ARG A 76 -4.04 0.30 5.51
CA ARG A 76 -3.89 -0.83 6.43
C ARG A 76 -2.67 -0.70 7.34
N TRP A 77 -1.63 0.00 6.88
CA TRP A 77 -0.46 0.33 7.68
C TRP A 77 0.27 1.55 7.11
N ARG A 78 1.03 2.23 7.98
CA ARG A 78 1.91 3.36 7.64
C ARG A 78 3.30 3.12 8.21
N LYS A 79 4.34 3.43 7.46
CA LYS A 79 5.74 3.38 7.90
C LYS A 79 6.56 4.41 7.13
N ASN A 80 6.99 5.47 7.81
CA ASN A 80 7.63 6.64 7.20
C ASN A 80 6.76 7.18 6.05
N GLU A 81 7.33 7.40 4.87
CA GLU A 81 6.61 7.87 3.67
C GLU A 81 5.91 6.75 2.89
N ARG A 82 5.79 5.55 3.47
CA ARG A 82 5.17 4.38 2.85
C ARG A 82 3.85 4.03 3.52
N LEU A 83 2.89 3.64 2.71
CA LEU A 83 1.58 3.16 3.15
C LEU A 83 1.21 1.91 2.37
N GLY A 84 0.71 0.92 3.11
CA GLY A 84 0.05 -0.23 2.52
C GLY A 84 -1.45 -0.02 2.52
N VAL A 85 -2.06 -0.23 1.36
CA VAL A 85 -3.50 -0.07 1.17
C VAL A 85 -4.14 -1.36 0.70
N GLN A 86 -5.38 -1.57 1.11
CA GLN A 86 -6.28 -2.50 0.46
C GLN A 86 -7.03 -1.76 -0.64
N ILE A 87 -7.12 -2.34 -1.83
CA ILE A 87 -7.86 -1.80 -2.98
C ILE A 87 -9.14 -2.61 -3.22
N TYR A 88 -10.21 -1.93 -3.65
CA TYR A 88 -11.53 -2.48 -3.99
C TYR A 88 -12.06 -1.85 -5.28
#